data_AF-A0A3M2F790-F1
#
_entry.id   AF-A0A3M2F790-F1
#
_cell.length_a   1.000
_cell.length_b   1.000
_cell.length_c   1.000
_cell.angle_alpha   90.00
_cell.angle_beta   90.00
_cell.angle_gamma   90.00
#
_symmetry.space_group_name_H-M   'P 1'
#
loop_
_entity.id
_entity.type
_entity.pdbx_description
1 polymer ?
#
loop_
_entity_poly.entity_id
_entity_poly.type
_entity_poly.pdbx_seq_one_letter_code
_entity_poly.pdbx_strand_id
1 'polypeptide(L)'
;MPKIIEVAMPSLHFPQNKTVDDIQNLSSAVEEKRDKRLREAARKMEAHFIGLLVKQMEQTIPRENHKQNLVNMMFSRVMGDAIAERGGLGMSDVIYESLKRKENPDLTILNQLSDTPVIDPKIWMEEGQDE
;
A
#
# COMPACT_ATOMS: atom_id res chain seq x y z
N MET A 1 69.18 -30.03 11.11
CA MET A 1 68.27 -29.38 10.15
C MET A 1 66.87 -29.38 10.77
N PRO A 2 66.25 -28.22 11.07
CA PRO A 2 64.89 -28.20 11.61
C PRO A 2 63.86 -28.35 10.48
N LYS A 3 62.81 -29.16 10.69
CA LYS A 3 61.65 -29.30 9.79
C LYS A 3 60.62 -28.22 10.12
N ILE A 4 60.25 -27.42 9.13
CA ILE A 4 59.13 -26.47 9.22
C ILE A 4 57.83 -27.27 9.20
N ILE A 5 56.99 -27.10 10.22
CA ILE A 5 55.65 -27.67 10.28
C ILE A 5 54.73 -26.70 9.54
N GLU A 6 54.24 -27.12 8.37
CA GLU A 6 53.25 -26.38 7.60
C GLU A 6 51.87 -26.57 8.26
N VAL A 7 51.42 -25.58 9.01
CA VAL A 7 50.06 -25.56 9.56
C VAL A 7 49.13 -25.09 8.44
N ALA A 8 48.43 -26.03 7.82
CA ALA A 8 47.38 -25.73 6.86
C ALA A 8 46.27 -24.91 7.54
N MET A 9 46.11 -23.65 7.14
CA MET A 9 44.94 -22.85 7.54
C MET A 9 43.72 -23.30 6.72
N PRO A 10 42.55 -23.53 7.34
CA PRO A 10 41.33 -23.79 6.59
C PRO A 10 40.94 -22.54 5.82
N SER A 11 40.71 -22.70 4.51
CA SER A 11 40.25 -21.64 3.63
C SER A 11 38.96 -21.02 4.17
N LEU A 12 39.00 -19.73 4.55
CA LEU A 12 37.81 -18.93 4.82
C LEU A 12 36.96 -18.84 3.55
N HIS A 13 35.81 -19.51 3.55
CA HIS A 13 34.81 -19.37 2.49
C HIS A 13 34.03 -18.07 2.73
N PHE A 14 34.32 -17.05 1.93
CA PHE A 14 33.54 -15.81 1.90
C PHE A 14 32.22 -16.06 1.18
N PRO A 15 31.05 -15.63 1.73
CA PRO A 15 29.79 -15.74 1.02
C PRO A 15 29.85 -14.92 -0.27
N GLN A 16 29.60 -15.58 -1.40
CA GLN A 16 29.61 -14.95 -2.72
C GLN A 16 28.59 -13.80 -2.78
N ASN A 17 29.02 -12.68 -3.36
CA ASN A 17 28.21 -11.50 -3.61
C ASN A 17 26.96 -11.87 -4.43
N LYS A 18 25.78 -11.50 -3.95
CA LYS A 18 24.51 -11.77 -4.65
C LYS A 18 24.55 -11.12 -6.04
N THR A 19 24.17 -11.84 -7.08
CA THR A 19 24.16 -11.32 -8.44
C THR A 19 23.04 -10.28 -8.61
N VAL A 20 23.15 -9.42 -9.61
CA VAL A 20 22.12 -8.40 -9.90
C VAL A 20 20.76 -9.05 -10.17
N ASP A 21 20.75 -10.24 -10.75
CA ASP A 21 19.54 -11.05 -11.00
C ASP A 21 18.87 -11.52 -9.70
N ASP A 22 19.66 -11.85 -8.67
CA ASP A 22 19.15 -12.22 -7.34
C ASP A 22 18.48 -11.02 -6.65
N ILE A 23 19.02 -9.81 -6.85
CA ILE A 23 18.47 -8.57 -6.29
C ILE A 23 17.16 -8.20 -7.00
N GLN A 24 17.13 -8.32 -8.35
CA GLN A 24 15.94 -8.05 -9.16
C GLN A 24 14.79 -9.00 -8.82
N ASN A 25 15.07 -10.29 -8.64
CA ASN A 25 14.08 -11.28 -8.25
C ASN A 25 13.56 -11.10 -6.82
N LEU A 26 14.39 -10.57 -5.92
CA LEU A 26 13.95 -10.25 -4.56
C LEU A 26 13.04 -9.01 -4.55
N SER A 27 13.37 -8.00 -5.36
CA SER A 27 12.56 -6.79 -5.54
C SER A 27 11.16 -7.11 -6.10
N SER A 28 11.08 -7.92 -7.14
CA SER A 28 9.79 -8.31 -7.74
C SER A 28 8.91 -9.12 -6.79
N ALA A 29 9.51 -10.05 -6.02
CA ALA A 29 8.79 -10.83 -5.01
C ALA A 29 8.30 -9.97 -3.83
N VAL A 30 9.01 -8.90 -3.47
CA VAL A 30 8.59 -7.95 -2.43
C VAL A 30 7.42 -7.11 -2.92
N GLU A 31 7.48 -6.58 -4.15
CA GLU A 31 6.38 -5.83 -4.75
C GLU A 31 5.11 -6.68 -4.90
N GLU A 32 5.22 -7.93 -5.33
CA GLU A 32 4.06 -8.81 -5.45
C GLU A 32 3.39 -9.08 -4.10
N LYS A 33 4.19 -9.31 -3.04
CA LYS A 33 3.65 -9.49 -1.68
C LYS A 33 2.98 -8.22 -1.16
N ARG A 34 3.57 -7.05 -1.45
CA ARG A 34 3.04 -5.75 -1.04
C ARG A 34 1.72 -5.44 -1.75
N ASP A 35 1.67 -5.66 -3.06
CA ASP A 35 0.47 -5.49 -3.88
C ASP A 35 -0.69 -6.38 -3.39
N LYS A 36 -0.41 -7.66 -3.11
CA LYS A 36 -1.39 -8.59 -2.52
C LYS A 36 -1.95 -8.06 -1.20
N ARG A 37 -1.08 -7.56 -0.31
CA ARG A 37 -1.51 -6.98 0.98
C ARG A 37 -2.36 -5.73 0.79
N LEU A 38 -2.03 -4.88 -0.18
CA LEU A 38 -2.79 -3.67 -0.47
C LEU A 38 -4.22 -4.01 -0.94
N ARG A 39 -4.35 -4.98 -1.86
CA ARG A 39 -5.66 -5.49 -2.30
C ARG A 39 -6.45 -6.11 -1.15
N GLU A 40 -5.79 -6.89 -0.29
CA GLU A 40 -6.44 -7.50 0.87
C GLU A 40 -6.94 -6.43 1.86
N ALA A 41 -6.14 -5.40 2.14
CA ALA A 41 -6.53 -4.29 3.00
C ALA A 41 -7.73 -3.52 2.42
N ALA A 42 -7.74 -3.26 1.12
CA ALA A 42 -8.83 -2.59 0.44
C ALA A 42 -10.15 -3.39 0.51
N ARG A 43 -10.08 -4.72 0.32
CA ARG A 43 -11.24 -5.63 0.51
C ARG A 43 -11.76 -5.62 1.95
N LYS A 44 -10.86 -5.62 2.94
CA LYS A 44 -11.26 -5.55 4.37
C LYS A 44 -11.95 -4.22 4.70
N MET A 45 -11.49 -3.12 4.12
CA MET A 45 -12.12 -1.81 4.30
C MET A 45 -13.52 -1.77 3.70
N GLU A 46 -13.71 -2.29 2.49
CA GLU A 46 -15.02 -2.44 1.87
C GLU A 46 -15.96 -3.30 2.73
N ALA A 47 -15.50 -4.45 3.22
CA ALA A 47 -16.29 -5.32 4.09
C ALA A 47 -16.74 -4.61 5.38
N HIS A 48 -15.85 -3.81 5.99
CA HIS A 48 -16.20 -3.06 7.18
C HIS A 48 -17.25 -1.98 6.90
N PHE A 49 -17.10 -1.25 5.80
CA PHE A 49 -18.06 -0.24 5.37
C PHE A 49 -19.43 -0.84 5.06
N ILE A 50 -19.48 -1.98 4.36
CA ILE A 50 -20.72 -2.72 4.12
C ILE A 50 -21.39 -3.09 5.45
N GLY A 51 -20.62 -3.59 6.42
CA GLY A 51 -21.16 -3.92 7.74
C GLY A 51 -21.78 -2.71 8.44
N LEU A 52 -21.17 -1.53 8.33
CA LEU A 52 -21.73 -0.28 8.86
C LEU A 52 -23.02 0.13 8.13
N LEU A 53 -23.05 0.01 6.80
CA LEU A 53 -24.23 0.27 5.98
C LEU A 53 -25.40 -0.62 6.38
N VAL A 54 -25.18 -1.95 6.41
CA VAL A 54 -26.21 -2.93 6.79
C VAL A 54 -26.70 -2.65 8.21
N LYS A 55 -25.80 -2.35 9.14
CA LYS A 55 -26.17 -1.99 10.52
C LYS A 55 -27.03 -0.71 10.58
N GLN A 56 -26.74 0.28 9.75
CA GLN A 56 -27.55 1.50 9.70
C GLN A 56 -28.92 1.23 9.07
N MET A 57 -28.98 0.36 8.06
CA MET A 57 -30.24 -0.08 7.46
C MET A 57 -31.08 -0.92 8.45
N GLU A 58 -30.47 -1.72 9.32
CA GLU A 58 -31.19 -2.43 10.38
C GLU A 58 -31.90 -1.49 11.38
N GLN A 59 -31.39 -0.27 11.55
CA GLN A 59 -32.02 0.72 12.45
C GLN A 59 -33.32 1.28 11.88
N THR A 60 -33.54 1.21 10.56
CA THR A 60 -34.77 1.70 9.93
C THR A 60 -35.93 0.70 9.98
N ILE A 61 -35.65 -0.54 10.43
CA ILE A 61 -36.67 -1.57 10.62
C ILE A 61 -37.44 -1.28 11.92
N PRO A 62 -38.77 -1.07 11.88
CA PRO A 62 -39.57 -0.72 13.06
C PRO A 62 -39.50 -1.80 14.14
N ARG A 63 -39.26 -1.41 15.40
CA ARG A 63 -39.07 -2.33 16.55
C ARG A 63 -40.31 -2.51 17.43
N GLU A 64 -41.47 -2.76 16.84
CA GLU A 64 -42.74 -2.74 17.58
C GLU A 64 -43.04 -4.01 18.39
N ASN A 65 -42.43 -5.18 18.15
CA ASN A 65 -42.76 -6.41 18.91
C ASN A 65 -41.62 -7.45 18.94
N HIS A 66 -41.46 -8.19 20.05
CA HIS A 66 -40.43 -9.24 20.27
C HIS A 66 -40.38 -10.39 19.22
N LYS A 67 -41.30 -10.44 18.25
CA LYS A 67 -41.29 -11.37 17.09
C LYS A 67 -40.32 -10.96 15.97
N GLN A 68 -39.65 -9.81 16.10
CA GLN A 68 -38.84 -9.19 15.03
C GLN A 68 -37.40 -9.69 14.93
N ASN A 69 -36.96 -10.57 15.83
CA ASN A 69 -35.64 -11.20 15.71
C ASN A 69 -35.47 -11.94 14.38
N LEU A 70 -36.54 -12.54 13.84
CA LEU A 70 -36.47 -13.25 12.56
C LEU A 70 -36.27 -12.29 11.39
N VAL A 71 -36.95 -11.12 11.39
CA VAL A 71 -36.80 -10.11 10.34
C VAL A 71 -35.39 -9.54 10.35
N ASN A 72 -34.84 -9.24 11.51
CA ASN A 72 -33.46 -8.76 11.63
C ASN A 72 -32.44 -9.83 11.19
N MET A 73 -32.61 -11.08 11.62
CA MET A 73 -31.71 -12.18 11.19
C MET A 73 -31.78 -12.44 9.68
N MET A 74 -32.96 -12.36 9.09
CA MET A 74 -33.15 -12.52 7.64
C MET A 74 -32.59 -11.33 6.87
N PHE A 75 -32.71 -10.12 7.41
CA PHE A 75 -32.24 -8.90 6.76
C PHE A 75 -30.72 -8.93 6.55
N SER A 76 -29.93 -9.17 7.60
CA SER A 76 -28.47 -9.20 7.49
C SER A 76 -28.01 -10.30 6.52
N ARG A 77 -28.72 -11.45 6.51
CA ARG A 77 -28.44 -12.56 5.58
C ARG A 77 -28.72 -12.18 4.13
N VAL A 78 -29.91 -11.67 3.83
CA VAL A 78 -30.30 -11.29 2.45
C VAL A 78 -29.40 -10.18 1.92
N MET A 79 -29.05 -9.18 2.74
CA MET A 79 -28.12 -8.15 2.32
C MET A 79 -26.70 -8.68 2.15
N GLY A 80 -26.25 -9.59 3.01
CA GLY A 80 -24.97 -10.27 2.86
C GLY A 80 -24.89 -11.07 1.56
N ASP A 81 -25.92 -11.86 1.26
CA ASP A 81 -26.03 -12.66 0.05
C ASP A 81 -26.08 -11.77 -1.20
N ALA A 82 -26.91 -10.72 -1.21
CA ALA A 82 -27.01 -9.79 -2.34
C ALA A 82 -25.70 -9.03 -2.63
N ILE A 83 -24.95 -8.69 -1.59
CA ILE A 83 -23.65 -8.02 -1.73
C ILE A 83 -22.58 -9.01 -2.19
N ALA A 84 -22.60 -10.25 -1.69
CA ALA A 84 -21.69 -11.30 -2.13
C ALA A 84 -21.93 -11.69 -3.60
N GLU A 85 -23.19 -11.85 -4.03
CA GLU A 85 -23.56 -12.15 -5.41
C GLU A 85 -23.09 -11.08 -6.41
N ARG A 86 -23.07 -9.81 -5.99
CA ARG A 86 -22.54 -8.71 -6.79
C ARG A 86 -21.01 -8.58 -6.76
N GLY A 87 -20.31 -9.44 -6.01
CA GLY A 87 -18.86 -9.36 -5.85
C GLY A 87 -18.41 -8.21 -4.96
N GLY A 88 -19.26 -7.76 -4.04
CA GLY A 88 -19.05 -6.56 -3.23
C GLY A 88 -19.72 -5.33 -3.83
N LEU A 89 -19.28 -4.14 -3.41
CA LEU A 89 -19.71 -2.85 -3.95
C LEU A 89 -18.71 -2.32 -5.01
N GLY A 90 -17.62 -3.03 -5.26
CA GLY A 90 -16.55 -2.62 -6.18
C GLY A 90 -15.69 -1.48 -5.63
N MET A 91 -15.82 -1.14 -4.35
CA MET A 91 -15.06 -0.03 -3.77
C MET A 91 -13.64 -0.43 -3.39
N SER A 92 -13.39 -1.71 -3.16
CA SER A 92 -12.04 -2.19 -2.87
C SER A 92 -11.06 -1.88 -4.01
N ASP A 93 -11.51 -1.96 -5.27
CA ASP A 93 -10.68 -1.58 -6.41
C ASP A 93 -10.40 -0.07 -6.44
N VAL A 94 -11.41 0.76 -6.15
CA VAL A 94 -11.24 2.23 -6.07
C VAL A 94 -10.29 2.62 -4.93
N ILE A 95 -10.42 1.97 -3.77
CA ILE A 95 -9.54 2.18 -2.61
C ILE A 95 -8.11 1.74 -2.96
N TYR A 96 -7.95 0.57 -3.58
CA TYR A 96 -6.66 0.07 -4.02
C TYR A 96 -5.98 1.04 -5.00
N GLU A 97 -6.68 1.49 -6.05
CA GLU A 97 -6.15 2.43 -7.03
C GLU A 97 -5.76 3.77 -6.39
N SER A 98 -6.60 4.28 -5.48
CA SER A 98 -6.31 5.54 -4.77
C SER A 98 -5.06 5.45 -3.89
N LEU A 99 -4.87 4.31 -3.21
CA LEU A 99 -3.69 4.09 -2.37
C LEU A 99 -2.43 3.88 -3.21
N LYS A 100 -2.53 3.09 -4.29
CA LYS A 100 -1.42 2.85 -5.22
C LYS A 100 -0.97 4.12 -5.93
N ARG A 101 -1.90 4.99 -6.32
CA ARG A 101 -1.62 6.29 -6.95
C ARG A 101 -0.89 7.25 -6.01
N LYS A 102 -1.16 7.19 -4.70
CA LYS A 102 -0.44 8.00 -3.69
C LYS A 102 0.99 7.52 -3.43
N GLU A 103 1.26 6.24 -3.66
CA GLU A 103 2.54 5.62 -3.38
C GLU A 103 3.58 5.84 -4.49
N ASN A 104 3.12 6.11 -5.72
CA ASN A 104 3.93 6.70 -6.78
C ASN A 104 3.59 8.20 -6.86
N PRO A 105 4.02 9.06 -5.91
CA PRO A 105 4.09 10.47 -6.20
C PRO A 105 5.00 10.59 -7.42
N ASP A 106 4.57 11.35 -8.41
CA ASP A 106 5.30 11.57 -9.65
C ASP A 106 6.68 12.16 -9.31
N LEU A 107 7.69 11.29 -9.13
CA LEU A 107 9.08 11.66 -8.80
C LEU A 107 9.68 12.53 -9.92
N THR A 108 9.05 12.53 -11.10
CA THR A 108 9.33 13.41 -12.22
C THR A 108 9.22 14.89 -11.83
N ILE A 109 8.30 15.25 -10.93
CA ILE A 109 8.13 16.64 -10.45
C ILE A 109 9.32 17.06 -9.57
N LEU A 110 9.88 16.15 -8.78
CA LEU A 110 11.03 16.44 -7.91
C LEU A 110 12.33 16.63 -8.71
N ASN A 111 12.50 15.88 -9.80
CA ASN A 111 13.64 16.05 -10.71
C ASN A 111 13.53 17.30 -11.59
N GLN A 112 12.32 17.80 -11.85
CA GLN A 112 12.13 19.05 -12.61
C GLN A 112 12.38 20.31 -11.76
N LEU A 113 12.31 20.20 -10.43
CA LEU A 113 12.62 21.30 -9.50
C LEU A 113 14.12 21.39 -9.14
N SER A 114 14.92 20.37 -9.43
CA SER A 114 16.39 20.44 -9.25
C SER A 114 17.11 21.20 -10.36
N ASP A 115 16.48 21.32 -11.54
CA ASP A 115 17.04 22.00 -12.72
C ASP A 115 16.61 23.47 -12.82
N THR A 116 15.72 23.94 -11.96
CA THR A 116 15.43 25.39 -11.89
C THR A 116 16.61 26.09 -11.23
N PRO A 117 17.23 27.08 -11.88
CA PRO A 117 18.32 27.83 -11.26
C PRO A 117 17.81 28.43 -9.95
N VAL A 118 18.50 28.13 -8.85
CA VAL A 118 18.27 28.81 -7.57
C VAL A 118 18.60 30.27 -7.80
N ILE A 119 17.56 31.10 -7.93
CA ILE A 119 17.72 32.54 -8.08
C ILE A 119 18.31 33.04 -6.76
N ASP A 120 19.58 33.47 -6.78
CA ASP A 120 20.22 34.08 -5.62
C ASP A 120 19.38 35.31 -5.23
N PRO A 121 18.85 35.39 -4.00
CA PRO A 121 18.05 36.52 -3.55
C PRO A 121 18.76 37.88 -3.70
N LYS A 122 20.09 37.90 -3.86
CA LYS A 122 20.86 39.12 -4.14
C LYS A 122 20.67 39.69 -5.55
N ILE A 123 20.23 38.87 -6.52
CA ILE A 123 20.02 39.32 -7.91
C ILE A 123 18.91 40.39 -7.99
N TRP A 124 17.94 40.34 -7.08
CA TRP A 124 16.83 41.29 -7.03
C TRP A 124 17.13 42.57 -6.25
N MET A 125 18.31 42.67 -5.61
CA MET A 125 18.64 43.81 -4.75
C MET A 125 19.59 44.84 -5.39
N GLU A 126 20.14 44.57 -6.59
CA GLU A 126 21.05 45.52 -7.27
C GLU A 126 20.39 46.32 -8.41
N GLU A 127 19.21 45.95 -8.91
CA GLU A 127 18.55 46.68 -10.02
C GLU A 127 17.68 47.89 -9.58
N GLY A 128 17.78 48.33 -8.34
CA GLY A 128 16.94 49.40 -7.77
C GLY A 128 17.69 50.58 -7.14
N GLN A 129 18.98 50.75 -7.40
CA GLN A 129 19.77 51.88 -6.88
C GLN A 129 20.51 52.61 -8.01
N ASP A 130 19.79 53.07 -9.02
CA ASP A 130 20.26 54.10 -9.95
C ASP A 130 19.08 55.03 -10.31
N GLU A 131 18.66 55.86 -9.35
CA GLU A 131 17.97 57.15 -9.60
C GLU A 131 18.38 58.20 -8.56
#